data_AF-A0A538F213-F1
#
_entry.id   AF-A0A538F213-F1
#
_cell.length_a   1.000
_cell.length_b   1.000
_cell.length_c   1.000
_cell.angle_alpha   90.00
_cell.angle_beta   90.00
_cell.angle_gamma   90.00
#
_symmetry.space_group_name_H-M   'P 1'
#
loop_
_entity.id
_entity.type
_entity.pdbx_description
1 polymer ?
#
loop_
_entity_poly.entity_id
_entity_poly.type
_entity_poly.pdbx_seq_one_letter_code
_entity_poly.pdbx_strand_id
1 'polypeptide(L)'
;MVRAELEALVTGLATPRMTKASLEALAAAEEQFAELTEELLDRRRSEAERTRLTGDWVRANYRFHDVIYEAAAVPLVERIAKSARRTFLSRWSPGGPEIDDLYRQNVYQHRAIRDAIAASSVEGARALAHEHVLHSGRLLEVILEHRSAA
;
A
#
# COMPACT_ATOMS: atom_id res chain seq x y z
N MET A 1 -8.83 0.75 -13.13
CA MET A 1 -9.69 -0.23 -12.40
C MET A 1 -10.42 0.52 -11.29
N VAL A 2 -11.71 0.26 -11.01
CA VAL A 2 -12.56 1.07 -10.09
C VAL A 2 -11.89 1.41 -8.75
N ARG A 3 -11.12 0.49 -8.15
CA ARG A 3 -10.38 0.75 -6.91
C ARG A 3 -9.37 1.90 -7.02
N ALA A 4 -8.68 2.04 -8.15
CA ALA A 4 -7.71 3.12 -8.35
C ALA A 4 -8.39 4.49 -8.33
N GLU A 5 -9.57 4.60 -8.97
CA GLU A 5 -10.38 5.83 -8.94
C GLU A 5 -10.89 6.15 -7.54
N LEU A 6 -11.33 5.13 -6.78
CA LEU A 6 -11.78 5.32 -5.40
C LEU A 6 -10.65 5.76 -4.47
N GLU A 7 -9.49 5.12 -4.55
CA GLU A 7 -8.31 5.47 -3.72
C GLU A 7 -7.79 6.87 -4.09
N ALA A 8 -7.83 7.24 -5.38
CA ALA A 8 -7.50 8.60 -5.83
C ALA A 8 -8.49 9.63 -5.28
N LEU A 9 -9.81 9.37 -5.38
CA LEU A 9 -10.85 10.23 -4.82
C LEU A 9 -10.65 10.42 -3.31
N VAL A 10 -10.47 9.33 -2.57
CA VAL A 10 -10.25 9.35 -1.11
C VAL A 10 -9.01 10.16 -0.77
N THR A 11 -7.89 9.95 -1.49
CA THR A 11 -6.65 10.68 -1.26
C THR A 11 -6.82 12.18 -1.51
N GLY A 12 -7.54 12.56 -2.57
CA GLY A 12 -7.85 13.97 -2.84
C GLY A 12 -8.72 14.62 -1.77
N LEU A 13 -9.68 13.87 -1.21
CA LEU A 13 -10.51 14.31 -0.10
C LEU A 13 -9.75 14.39 1.24
N ALA A 14 -8.78 13.50 1.45
CA ALA A 14 -7.97 13.44 2.66
C ALA A 14 -6.95 14.58 2.72
N THR A 15 -6.29 14.88 1.59
CA THR A 15 -5.16 15.82 1.52
C THR A 15 -5.42 17.17 2.22
N PRO A 16 -6.50 17.91 1.94
CA PRO A 16 -6.76 19.19 2.61
C PRO A 16 -7.25 19.05 4.07
N ARG A 17 -7.52 17.82 4.53
CA ARG A 17 -8.01 17.51 5.89
C ARG A 17 -6.94 16.92 6.81
N MET A 18 -5.74 16.67 6.28
CA MET A 18 -4.65 16.11 7.05
C MET A 18 -4.22 17.08 8.16
N THR A 19 -4.37 16.63 9.40
CA THR A 19 -3.82 17.35 10.56
C THR A 19 -2.35 17.01 10.73
N LYS A 20 -1.63 17.78 11.56
CA LYS A 20 -0.25 17.44 11.94
C LYS A 20 -0.14 16.00 12.49
N ALA A 21 -1.06 15.61 13.37
CA ALA A 21 -1.09 14.26 13.93
C ALA A 21 -1.36 13.19 12.85
N SER A 22 -2.23 13.49 11.87
CA SER A 22 -2.49 12.59 10.75
C SER A 22 -1.26 12.43 9.84
N LEU A 23 -0.51 13.51 9.60
CA LEU A 23 0.74 13.46 8.82
C LEU A 23 1.84 12.66 9.54
N GLU A 24 1.97 12.83 10.86
CA GLU A 24 2.89 12.03 11.69
C GLU A 24 2.51 10.55 11.68
N ALA A 25 1.21 10.23 11.79
CA ALA A 25 0.72 8.86 11.69
C ALA A 25 0.96 8.25 10.30
N LEU A 26 0.79 9.04 9.23
CA LEU A 26 1.04 8.60 7.85
C LEU A 26 2.53 8.31 7.63
N ALA A 27 3.41 9.17 8.14
CA ALA A 27 4.86 8.97 8.07
C ALA A 27 5.29 7.71 8.83
N ALA A 28 4.81 7.51 10.05
CA ALA A 28 5.10 6.31 10.83
C ALA A 28 4.59 5.02 10.16
N ALA A 29 3.44 5.08 9.49
CA ALA A 29 2.91 3.94 8.74
C ALA A 29 3.74 3.62 7.49
N GLU A 30 4.25 4.63 6.76
CA GLU A 30 5.17 4.43 5.63
C GLU A 30 6.52 3.87 6.09
N GLU A 31 7.09 4.38 7.18
CA GLU A 31 8.35 3.88 7.75
C GLU A 31 8.23 2.40 8.16
N GLN A 32 7.18 2.05 8.91
CA GLN A 32 6.91 0.66 9.27
C GLN A 32 6.75 -0.25 8.04
N PHE A 33 6.10 0.24 6.99
CA PHE A 33 5.95 -0.51 5.75
C PHE A 33 7.28 -0.70 5.00
N ALA A 34 8.14 0.32 5.00
CA ALA A 34 9.47 0.24 4.41
C ALA A 34 10.36 -0.77 5.16
N GLU A 35 10.39 -0.73 6.49
CA GLU A 35 11.14 -1.67 7.33
C GLU A 35 10.72 -3.13 7.06
N LEU A 36 9.41 -3.39 7.08
CA LEU A 36 8.88 -4.73 6.79
C LEU A 36 9.17 -5.18 5.36
N THR A 37 9.25 -4.25 4.41
CA THR A 37 9.66 -4.56 3.04
C THR A 37 11.11 -5.04 3.01
N GLU A 38 12.03 -4.33 3.65
CA GLU A 38 13.43 -4.77 3.73
C GLU A 38 13.57 -6.12 4.44
N GLU A 39 12.82 -6.36 5.52
CA GLU A 39 12.79 -7.66 6.18
C GLU A 39 12.27 -8.78 5.27
N LEU A 40 11.22 -8.53 4.49
CA LEU A 40 10.63 -9.49 3.56
C LEU A 40 11.59 -9.86 2.41
N LEU A 41 12.42 -8.91 2.00
CA LEU A 41 13.42 -9.04 0.94
C LEU A 41 14.70 -9.75 1.42
N ASP A 42 14.92 -9.91 2.73
CA ASP A 42 16.09 -10.62 3.27
C ASP A 42 16.03 -12.13 2.95
N ARG A 43 16.84 -12.53 1.98
CA ARG A 43 16.90 -13.91 1.46
C ARG A 43 17.57 -14.90 2.41
N ARG A 44 18.17 -14.45 3.52
CA ARG A 44 18.70 -15.34 4.57
C ARG A 44 17.59 -15.94 5.43
N ARG A 45 16.37 -15.38 5.36
CA ARG A 45 15.21 -15.85 6.12
C ARG A 45 14.62 -17.12 5.51
N SER A 46 14.11 -17.98 6.38
CA SER A 46 13.38 -19.16 5.97
C SER A 46 12.05 -18.81 5.28
N GLU A 47 11.51 -19.75 4.51
CA GLU A 47 10.21 -19.61 3.84
C GLU A 47 9.07 -19.36 4.84
N ALA A 48 9.10 -20.03 6.01
CA ALA A 48 8.13 -19.84 7.07
C ALA A 48 8.16 -18.41 7.64
N GLU A 49 9.36 -17.85 7.86
CA GLU A 49 9.52 -16.46 8.31
C GLU A 49 9.03 -15.47 7.26
N ARG A 50 9.37 -15.68 5.98
CA ARG A 50 8.92 -14.81 4.88
C ARG A 50 7.39 -14.85 4.70
N THR A 51 6.77 -16.01 4.92
CA THR A 51 5.31 -16.15 4.91
C THR A 51 4.66 -15.34 6.04
N ARG A 52 5.21 -15.41 7.25
CA ARG A 52 4.75 -14.58 8.38
C ARG A 52 4.90 -13.09 8.07
N LEU A 53 6.09 -12.69 7.58
CA LEU A 53 6.39 -11.31 7.20
C LEU A 53 5.48 -10.78 6.10
N THR A 54 5.08 -11.60 5.14
CA THR A 54 4.09 -11.20 4.13
C THR A 54 2.78 -10.75 4.80
N GLY A 55 2.34 -11.46 5.83
CA GLY A 55 1.15 -11.08 6.61
C GLY A 55 1.33 -9.74 7.33
N ASP A 56 2.50 -9.52 7.95
CA ASP A 56 2.84 -8.24 8.60
C ASP A 56 2.91 -7.10 7.59
N TRP A 57 3.56 -7.32 6.46
CA TRP A 57 3.71 -6.38 5.35
C TRP A 57 2.35 -5.95 4.77
N VAL A 58 1.43 -6.89 4.54
CA VAL A 58 0.07 -6.57 4.07
C VAL A 58 -0.69 -5.70 5.08
N ARG A 59 -0.54 -5.97 6.39
CA ARG A 59 -1.17 -5.15 7.44
C ARG A 59 -0.58 -3.75 7.48
N ALA A 60 0.74 -3.60 7.36
CA ALA A 60 1.39 -2.30 7.31
C ALA A 60 0.96 -1.49 6.07
N ASN A 61 0.88 -2.14 4.91
CA ASN A 61 0.33 -1.53 3.70
C ASN A 61 -1.09 -0.98 3.92
N TYR A 62 -1.97 -1.77 4.56
CA TYR A 62 -3.33 -1.31 4.85
C TYR A 62 -3.37 -0.18 5.86
N ARG A 63 -2.52 -0.23 6.89
CA ARG A 63 -2.42 0.83 7.89
C ARG A 63 -2.07 2.18 7.26
N PHE A 64 -1.14 2.21 6.30
CA PHE A 64 -0.82 3.43 5.55
C PHE A 64 -2.06 4.05 4.92
N HIS A 65 -2.84 3.24 4.19
CA HIS A 65 -4.06 3.74 3.58
C HIS A 65 -5.17 4.07 4.59
N ASP A 66 -5.26 3.35 5.70
CA ASP A 66 -6.30 3.58 6.70
C ASP A 66 -6.20 4.98 7.30
N VAL A 67 -4.99 5.52 7.49
CA VAL A 67 -4.77 6.92 7.88
C VAL A 67 -5.40 7.90 6.86
N ILE A 68 -5.29 7.58 5.56
CA ILE A 68 -5.88 8.39 4.49
C ILE A 68 -7.41 8.30 4.53
N TYR A 69 -7.99 7.11 4.75
CA TYR A 69 -9.44 6.95 4.89
C TYR A 69 -10.01 7.71 6.08
N GLU A 70 -9.32 7.64 7.23
CA GLU A 70 -9.72 8.34 8.45
C GLU A 70 -9.75 9.86 8.21
N ALA A 71 -8.72 10.42 7.58
CA ALA A 71 -8.68 11.84 7.23
C ALA A 71 -9.73 12.24 6.17
N ALA A 72 -10.05 11.35 5.22
CA ALA A 72 -11.06 11.63 4.19
C ALA A 72 -12.49 11.67 4.75
N ALA A 73 -12.78 10.97 5.86
CA ALA A 73 -14.08 10.89 6.52
C ALA A 73 -15.23 10.43 5.59
N VAL A 74 -14.97 9.44 4.72
CA VAL A 74 -15.94 8.90 3.74
C VAL A 74 -16.27 7.42 4.02
N PRO A 75 -17.06 7.11 5.07
CA PRO A 75 -17.22 5.75 5.59
C PRO A 75 -17.83 4.75 4.59
N LEU A 76 -18.65 5.20 3.62
CA LEU A 76 -19.17 4.32 2.58
C LEU A 76 -18.06 3.87 1.60
N VAL A 77 -17.21 4.80 1.16
CA VAL A 77 -16.11 4.51 0.24
C VAL A 77 -15.07 3.65 0.93
N GLU A 78 -14.75 3.94 2.19
CA GLU A 78 -13.89 3.12 3.03
C GLU A 78 -14.37 1.66 3.12
N ARG A 79 -15.67 1.44 3.39
CA ARG A 79 -16.23 0.08 3.43
C ARG A 79 -16.08 -0.67 2.11
N ILE A 80 -16.27 0.01 0.97
CA ILE A 80 -16.13 -0.57 -0.37
C ILE A 80 -14.66 -0.89 -0.66
N ALA A 81 -13.73 0.00 -0.34
CA ALA A 81 -12.31 -0.25 -0.57
C ALA A 81 -11.78 -1.37 0.35
N LYS A 82 -12.17 -1.37 1.63
CA LYS A 82 -11.81 -2.43 2.59
C LYS A 82 -12.42 -3.79 2.21
N SER A 83 -13.62 -3.84 1.62
CA SER A 83 -14.18 -5.10 1.14
C SER A 83 -13.37 -5.67 -0.03
N ALA A 84 -12.92 -4.83 -0.97
CA ALA A 84 -12.04 -5.25 -2.05
C ALA A 84 -10.71 -5.80 -1.52
N ARG A 85 -10.09 -5.17 -0.52
CA ARG A 85 -8.85 -5.65 0.13
C ARG A 85 -8.98 -7.06 0.70
N ARG A 86 -10.10 -7.34 1.38
CA ARG A 86 -10.34 -8.66 2.00
C ARG A 86 -10.32 -9.80 1.00
N THR A 87 -10.81 -9.57 -0.22
CA THR A 87 -10.80 -10.57 -1.30
C THR A 87 -9.38 -11.02 -1.68
N PHE A 88 -8.38 -10.17 -1.47
CA PHE A 88 -7.00 -10.43 -1.88
C PHE A 88 -6.07 -10.80 -0.72
N LEU A 89 -6.53 -10.75 0.54
CA LEU A 89 -5.72 -11.00 1.73
C LEU A 89 -4.98 -12.34 1.69
N SER A 90 -5.64 -13.42 1.28
CA SER A 90 -5.05 -14.77 1.22
C SER A 90 -4.22 -15.04 -0.04
N ARG A 91 -4.15 -14.06 -0.96
CA ARG A 91 -3.48 -14.22 -2.24
C ARG A 91 -2.03 -13.73 -2.21
N TRP A 92 -1.70 -12.83 -1.28
CA TRP A 92 -0.33 -12.39 -1.04
C TRP A 92 0.54 -13.55 -0.56
N SER A 93 1.71 -13.69 -1.14
CA SER A 93 2.72 -14.67 -0.74
C SER A 93 4.12 -14.07 -0.88
N PRO A 94 5.14 -14.68 -0.28
CA PRO A 94 6.52 -14.31 -0.56
C PRO A 94 6.80 -14.52 -2.05
N GLY A 95 7.26 -13.49 -2.76
CA GLY A 95 7.67 -13.59 -4.16
C GLY A 95 9.08 -14.17 -4.36
N GLY A 96 9.42 -14.52 -5.60
CA GLY A 96 10.80 -14.78 -6.03
C GLY A 96 11.64 -13.49 -6.17
N PRO A 97 12.97 -13.58 -6.41
CA PRO A 97 13.85 -12.43 -6.63
C PRO A 97 13.39 -11.48 -7.73
N GLU A 98 12.71 -12.00 -8.75
CA GLU A 98 12.14 -11.27 -9.88
C GLU A 98 11.04 -10.26 -9.47
N ILE A 99 10.53 -10.35 -8.23
CA ILE A 99 9.47 -9.48 -7.71
C ILE A 99 10.05 -8.41 -6.76
N ASP A 100 11.33 -8.46 -6.40
CA ASP A 100 11.92 -7.58 -5.38
C ASP A 100 11.86 -6.11 -5.75
N ASP A 101 12.08 -5.80 -7.03
CA ASP A 101 12.00 -4.42 -7.51
C ASP A 101 10.56 -3.88 -7.45
N LEU A 102 9.55 -4.74 -7.60
CA LEU A 102 8.16 -4.34 -7.45
C LEU A 102 7.80 -4.03 -5.98
N TYR A 103 8.36 -4.77 -5.03
CA TYR A 103 8.23 -4.46 -3.60
C TYR A 103 8.90 -3.12 -3.25
N ARG A 104 10.13 -2.89 -3.72
CA ARG A 104 10.83 -1.60 -3.51
C ARG A 104 10.09 -0.45 -4.16
N GLN A 105 9.58 -0.65 -5.38
CA GLN A 105 8.76 0.34 -6.07
C GLN A 105 7.49 0.68 -5.28
N ASN A 106 6.88 -0.30 -4.59
CA ASN A 106 5.73 -0.05 -3.73
C ASN A 106 6.05 0.92 -2.59
N VAL A 107 7.20 0.76 -1.93
CA VAL A 107 7.69 1.67 -0.89
C VAL A 107 7.93 3.07 -1.44
N TYR A 108 8.61 3.19 -2.60
CA TYR A 108 8.83 4.49 -3.24
C TYR A 108 7.52 5.22 -3.57
N GLN A 109 6.48 4.48 -4.00
CA GLN A 109 5.16 5.04 -4.27
C GLN A 109 4.45 5.53 -3.00
N HIS A 110 4.51 4.77 -1.89
CA HIS A 110 3.97 5.21 -0.60
C HIS A 110 4.62 6.51 -0.13
N ARG A 111 5.95 6.59 -0.24
CA ARG A 111 6.71 7.79 0.08
C ARG A 111 6.30 8.99 -0.78
N ALA A 112 6.18 8.80 -2.10
CA ALA A 112 5.76 9.86 -3.01
C ALA A 112 4.35 10.37 -2.69
N ILE A 113 3.40 9.49 -2.37
CA ILE A 113 2.05 9.86 -1.94
C ILE A 113 2.10 10.66 -0.63
N ARG A 114 2.83 10.16 0.38
CA ARG A 114 3.02 10.85 1.66
C ARG A 114 3.57 12.27 1.45
N ASP A 115 4.60 12.41 0.62
CA ASP A 115 5.25 13.69 0.35
C ASP A 115 4.31 14.67 -0.37
N ALA A 116 3.53 14.19 -1.35
CA ALA A 116 2.52 15.00 -2.03
C ALA A 116 1.41 15.47 -1.08
N ILE A 117 0.96 14.59 -0.17
CA ILE A 117 -0.03 14.92 0.87
C ILE A 117 0.55 15.97 1.84
N ALA A 118 1.78 15.78 2.32
CA ALA A 118 2.44 16.71 3.23
C ALA A 118 2.66 18.10 2.60
N ALA A 119 2.91 18.13 1.29
CA ALA A 119 3.00 19.36 0.50
C ALA A 119 1.63 19.99 0.18
N SER A 120 0.52 19.41 0.67
CA SER A 120 -0.86 19.85 0.37
C SER A 120 -1.19 19.86 -1.14
N SER A 121 -0.47 19.06 -1.93
CA SER A 121 -0.66 18.95 -3.38
C SER A 121 -1.75 17.93 -3.69
N VAL A 122 -3.00 18.39 -3.73
CA VAL A 122 -4.18 17.54 -3.96
C VAL A 122 -4.08 16.77 -5.28
N GLU A 123 -3.82 17.45 -6.39
CA GLU A 123 -3.75 16.85 -7.73
C GLU A 123 -2.61 15.82 -7.82
N GLY A 124 -1.44 16.18 -7.29
CA GLY A 124 -0.28 15.28 -7.23
C GLY A 124 -0.56 14.02 -6.41
N ALA A 125 -1.14 14.18 -5.21
CA ALA A 125 -1.47 13.05 -4.34
C ALA A 125 -2.50 12.11 -5.00
N ARG A 126 -3.50 12.66 -5.70
CA ARG A 126 -4.49 11.88 -6.45
C ARG A 126 -3.86 11.07 -7.58
N ALA A 127 -3.02 11.70 -8.39
CA ALA A 127 -2.36 11.04 -9.51
C ALA A 127 -1.47 9.89 -9.02
N LEU A 128 -0.64 10.15 -8.01
CA LEU A 128 0.25 9.14 -7.42
C LEU A 128 -0.52 7.98 -6.78
N ALA A 129 -1.61 8.26 -6.05
CA ALA A 129 -2.46 7.21 -5.46
C ALA A 129 -3.13 6.34 -6.53
N HIS A 130 -3.60 6.95 -7.63
CA HIS A 130 -4.17 6.21 -8.75
C HIS A 130 -3.14 5.25 -9.36
N GLU A 131 -1.96 5.75 -9.69
CA GLU A 131 -0.87 4.97 -10.29
C GLU A 131 -0.38 3.84 -9.37
N HIS A 132 -0.24 4.13 -8.07
CA HIS A 132 0.16 3.16 -7.06
C HIS A 132 -0.78 1.94 -7.00
N VAL A 133 -2.10 2.17 -7.10
CA VAL A 133 -3.08 1.07 -7.05
C VAL A 133 -3.02 0.23 -8.31
N LEU A 134 -2.83 0.85 -9.48
CA LEU A 134 -2.63 0.11 -10.73
C LEU A 134 -1.35 -0.74 -10.68
N HIS A 135 -0.27 -0.16 -10.15
CA HIS A 135 1.00 -0.87 -9.97
C HIS A 135 0.88 -2.03 -8.97
N SER A 136 0.19 -1.83 -7.84
CA SER A 136 -0.08 -2.88 -6.86
C SER A 136 -0.94 -4.02 -7.43
N GLY A 137 -1.80 -3.73 -8.41
CA GLY A 137 -2.51 -4.74 -9.19
C GLY A 137 -1.54 -5.64 -9.96
N ARG A 138 -0.59 -5.04 -10.68
CA ARG A 138 0.46 -5.81 -11.39
C ARG A 138 1.34 -6.62 -10.45
N LEU A 139 1.72 -6.05 -9.30
CA LEU A 139 2.48 -6.80 -8.29
C LEU A 139 1.74 -8.08 -7.86
N LEU A 140 0.43 -7.97 -7.61
CA LEU A 140 -0.38 -9.14 -7.24
C LEU A 140 -0.50 -10.16 -8.39
N GLU A 141 -0.62 -9.70 -9.63
CA GLU A 141 -0.63 -10.58 -10.81
C GLU A 141 0.65 -11.41 -10.90
N VAL A 142 1.82 -10.77 -10.79
CA VAL A 142 3.12 -11.46 -10.84
C VAL A 142 3.29 -12.44 -9.68
N ILE A 143 2.84 -12.09 -8.47
CA ILE A 143 2.84 -13.00 -7.32
C ILE A 143 1.99 -14.25 -7.60
N LEU A 144 0.81 -14.07 -8.19
CA LEU A 144 -0.09 -15.19 -8.53
C LEU A 144 0.47 -16.08 -9.64
N GLU A 145 1.14 -15.49 -10.64
CA GLU A 145 1.84 -16.22 -11.69
C GLU A 145 2.98 -17.07 -11.12
N HIS A 146 3.80 -16.49 -10.23
CA HIS A 146 4.87 -17.22 -9.55
C HIS A 146 4.35 -18.44 -8.78
N ARG A 147 3.25 -18.28 -8.03
CA ARG A 147 2.60 -19.39 -7.31
C ARG A 147 2.03 -20.47 -8.21
N SER A 148 1.71 -20.15 -9.45
CA SER A 148 1.18 -21.12 -10.43
C SER A 148 2.29 -21.91 -11.11
N ALA A 149 3.53 -21.40 -11.06
CA ALA A 149 4.71 -22.01 -11.66
C ALA A 149 5.57 -22.83 -10.67
N ALA A 150 5.39 -22.62 -9.36
CA ALA A 150 6.04 -23.35 -8.26
C ALA A 150 5.21 -24.56 -7.81
#